data_AF-A0A4R2SSQ3-F1
#
_entry.id   AF-A0A4R2SSQ3-F1
#
_cell.length_a   1.000
_cell.length_b   1.000
_cell.length_c   1.000
_cell.angle_alpha   90.00
_cell.angle_beta   90.00
_cell.angle_gamma   90.00
#
_symmetry.space_group_name_H-M   'P 1'
#
loop_
_entity.id
_entity.type
_entity.pdbx_description
1 polymer ?
#
loop_
_entity_poly.entity_id
_entity_poly.type
_entity_poly.pdbx_seq_one_letter_code
_entity_poly.pdbx_strand_id
1 'polypeptide(L)'
;MLNGQQKIMLSKYTELYELLIPKNHMLKQFNDLVDFSFVYNELASSYSQNIGRGAKDIVMMFKYLLLKVIYELSDEDVVERSLYDM
;
A
#
# COMPACT_ATOMS: atom_id res chain seq x y z
N MET A 1 -13.20 1.16 -13.00
CA MET A 1 -12.29 2.32 -13.26
C MET A 1 -11.12 2.25 -12.30
N LEU A 2 -9.89 2.41 -12.83
CA LEU A 2 -8.68 2.52 -12.04
C LEU A 2 -8.41 3.99 -11.76
N ASN A 3 -8.38 4.35 -10.47
CA ASN A 3 -7.99 5.68 -10.05
C ASN A 3 -6.53 5.58 -9.62
N GLY A 4 -5.68 6.52 -10.07
CA GLY A 4 -4.26 6.54 -9.71
C GLY A 4 -4.02 6.57 -8.20
N GLN A 5 -2.78 6.29 -7.79
CA GLN A 5 -2.42 6.11 -6.38
C GLN A 5 -2.92 7.26 -5.52
N GLN A 6 -3.69 6.94 -4.48
CA GLN A 6 -4.12 7.93 -3.51
C GLN A 6 -2.89 8.41 -2.74
N LYS A 7 -2.68 9.73 -2.72
CA LYS A 7 -1.69 10.32 -1.80
C LYS A 7 -2.15 10.03 -0.38
N ILE A 8 -1.33 9.29 0.37
CA ILE A 8 -1.52 9.14 1.80
C ILE A 8 -1.38 10.54 2.41
N MET A 9 -2.44 11.04 3.00
CA MET A 9 -2.39 12.28 3.77
C MET A 9 -1.70 11.96 5.09
N LEU A 10 -0.41 12.24 5.16
CA LEU A 10 0.37 11.99 6.38
C LEU A 10 -0.17 12.87 7.51
N SER A 11 -0.21 12.32 8.72
CA SER A 11 -0.72 13.06 9.88
C SER A 11 0.20 14.23 10.24
N LYS A 12 -0.32 15.17 11.04
CA LYS A 12 0.46 16.25 11.68
C LYS A 12 1.67 15.76 12.49
N TYR A 13 1.82 14.46 12.71
CA TYR A 13 2.91 13.83 13.46
C TYR A 13 3.91 13.06 12.57
N THR A 14 4.00 13.38 11.28
CA THR A 14 4.95 12.73 10.35
C THR A 14 6.40 12.77 10.86
N GLU A 15 6.77 13.85 11.56
CA GLU A 15 8.09 14.00 12.16
C GLU A 15 8.39 12.92 13.22
N LEU A 16 7.37 12.43 13.94
CA LEU A 16 7.54 11.33 14.89
C LEU A 16 7.84 10.02 14.16
N TYR A 17 7.19 9.76 13.03
CA TYR A 17 7.48 8.57 12.21
C TYR A 17 8.94 8.58 11.73
N GLU A 18 9.41 9.72 11.24
CA GLU A 18 10.80 9.89 10.79
C GLU A 18 11.83 9.73 11.92
N LEU A 19 11.47 10.14 13.14
CA LEU A 19 12.33 10.02 14.32
C LEU A 19 12.35 8.61 14.91
N LEU A 20 11.18 7.95 14.99
CA LEU A 20 11.02 6.68 15.69
C LEU A 20 11.41 5.47 14.84
N ILE A 21 11.13 5.51 13.53
CA ILE A 21 11.36 4.38 12.63
C ILE A 21 12.76 4.48 12.01
N PRO A 22 13.66 3.51 12.27
CA PRO A 22 15.00 3.52 11.71
C PRO A 22 15.00 3.61 10.18
N LYS A 23 15.94 4.36 9.61
CA LYS A 23 16.08 4.49 8.14
C LYS A 23 16.36 3.16 7.42
N ASN A 24 16.97 2.21 8.11
CA ASN A 24 17.23 0.86 7.61
C ASN A 24 16.06 -0.11 7.87
N HIS A 25 14.91 0.37 8.33
CA HIS A 25 13.72 -0.46 8.47
C HIS A 25 13.26 -0.94 7.08
N MET A 26 13.07 -2.25 6.95
CA MET A 26 12.84 -2.89 5.66
C MET A 26 11.63 -2.33 4.91
N LEU A 27 10.49 -2.12 5.58
CA LEU A 27 9.29 -1.55 4.93
C LEU A 27 9.48 -0.09 4.51
N LYS A 28 10.30 0.68 5.24
CA LYS A 28 10.60 2.08 4.91
C LYS A 28 11.47 2.13 3.65
N GLN A 29 12.53 1.33 3.62
CA GLN A 29 13.37 1.19 2.43
C GLN A 29 12.56 0.69 1.23
N PHE A 30 11.67 -0.27 1.44
CA PHE A 30 10.82 -0.80 0.37
C PHE A 30 9.89 0.28 -0.21
N ASN A 31 9.24 1.06 0.66
CA ASN A 31 8.36 2.14 0.21
C ASN A 31 9.11 3.25 -0.53
N ASP A 32 10.37 3.50 -0.19
CA ASP A 32 11.21 4.51 -0.86
C ASP A 32 11.81 4.02 -2.19
N LEU A 33 12.14 2.73 -2.29
CA LEU A 33 12.84 2.14 -3.44
C LEU A 33 11.90 1.62 -4.52
N VAL A 34 10.68 1.23 -4.18
CA VAL A 34 9.76 0.58 -5.11
C VAL A 34 8.74 1.58 -5.65
N ASP A 35 8.79 1.80 -6.96
CA ASP A 35 7.68 2.46 -7.67
C ASP A 35 6.54 1.46 -7.88
N PHE A 36 5.46 1.61 -7.13
CA PHE A 36 4.28 0.74 -7.22
C PHE A 36 3.35 1.06 -8.39
N SER A 37 3.67 2.05 -9.23
CA SER A 37 2.88 2.38 -10.42
C SER A 37 2.69 1.17 -11.35
N PHE A 38 3.63 0.21 -11.34
CA PHE A 38 3.54 -1.03 -12.12
C PHE A 38 2.27 -1.83 -11.83
N VAL A 39 1.75 -1.80 -10.60
CA VAL A 39 0.55 -2.54 -10.21
C VAL A 39 -0.66 -2.08 -11.03
N TYR A 40 -0.74 -0.79 -11.34
CA TYR A 40 -1.79 -0.25 -12.21
C TYR A 40 -1.66 -0.75 -13.64
N ASN A 41 -0.42 -0.80 -14.16
CA ASN A 41 -0.16 -1.25 -15.53
C ASN A 41 -0.52 -2.73 -15.69
N GLU A 42 -0.11 -3.57 -14.73
CA GLU A 42 -0.39 -5.01 -14.74
C GLU A 42 -1.89 -5.32 -14.67
N LEU A 43 -2.65 -4.52 -13.92
CA LEU A 43 -4.07 -4.77 -13.71
C LEU A 43 -4.97 -3.97 -14.66
N ALA A 44 -4.42 -3.10 -15.51
CA ALA A 44 -5.19 -2.24 -16.41
C ALA A 44 -6.19 -3.01 -17.28
N SER A 45 -5.79 -4.16 -17.84
CA SER A 45 -6.64 -4.98 -18.69
C SER A 45 -7.74 -5.73 -17.93
N SER A 46 -7.55 -5.95 -16.62
CA SER A 46 -8.48 -6.69 -15.78
C SER A 46 -9.65 -5.84 -15.26
N TYR A 47 -9.57 -4.52 -15.43
CA TYR A 47 -10.62 -3.59 -14.99
C TYR A 47 -11.26 -2.87 -16.16
N SER A 48 -12.59 -2.73 -16.10
CA SER A 48 -13.31 -1.88 -17.04
C SER A 48 -12.98 -0.40 -16.81
N GLN A 49 -12.70 0.31 -17.90
CA GLN A 49 -12.41 1.74 -17.88
C GLN A 49 -13.65 2.57 -17.57
N ASN A 50 -14.84 2.12 -17.97
CA ASN A 50 -16.05 2.96 -18.00
C ASN A 50 -17.27 2.33 -17.30
N ILE A 51 -17.22 1.05 -16.93
CA ILE A 51 -18.39 0.30 -16.45
C ILE A 51 -18.10 -0.33 -15.08
N GLY A 52 -19.10 -0.31 -14.21
CA GLY A 52 -19.08 -0.98 -12.90
C GLY A 52 -18.61 -0.11 -11.75
N ARG A 53 -18.42 -0.74 -10.59
CA ARG A 53 -17.94 -0.06 -9.37
C ARG A 53 -16.46 0.31 -9.52
N GLY A 54 -16.09 1.52 -9.10
CA GLY A 54 -14.70 1.93 -9.02
C GLY A 54 -13.88 0.98 -8.14
N ALA A 55 -12.65 0.67 -8.56
CA ALA A 55 -11.76 -0.13 -7.74
C ALA A 55 -11.39 0.65 -6.47
N LYS A 56 -11.21 -0.05 -5.35
CA LYS A 56 -10.43 0.49 -4.23
C LYS A 56 -8.99 0.69 -4.71
N ASP A 57 -8.22 1.56 -4.04
CA ASP A 57 -6.81 1.78 -4.38
C ASP A 57 -6.07 0.43 -4.48
N ILE A 58 -5.63 0.12 -5.69
CA ILE A 58 -5.09 -1.21 -6.02
C ILE A 58 -3.67 -1.36 -5.50
N VAL A 59 -2.91 -0.27 -5.43
CA VAL A 59 -1.58 -0.28 -4.80
C VAL A 59 -1.70 -0.58 -3.31
N MET A 60 -2.70 0.01 -2.64
CA MET A 60 -3.00 -0.32 -1.24
C MET A 60 -3.36 -1.80 -1.06
N MET A 61 -4.22 -2.36 -1.92
CA MET A 61 -4.57 -3.79 -1.88
C MET A 61 -3.35 -4.69 -2.12
N PHE A 62 -2.48 -4.33 -3.05
CA PHE A 62 -1.24 -5.05 -3.31
C PHE A 62 -0.30 -5.03 -2.10
N LYS A 63 -0.16 -3.88 -1.43
CA LYS A 63 0.64 -3.76 -0.19
C LYS A 63 0.12 -4.67 0.92
N TYR A 64 -1.19 -4.86 1.07
CA TYR A 64 -1.75 -5.84 2.02
C TYR A 64 -1.33 -7.27 1.70
N LEU A 65 -1.42 -7.68 0.44
CA LEU A 65 -0.97 -9.01 0.03
C LEU A 65 0.53 -9.19 0.24
N LEU A 66 1.32 -8.15 -0.04
CA LEU A 66 2.76 -8.18 0.20
C LEU A 66 3.09 -8.34 1.69
N LEU A 67 2.45 -7.57 2.57
CA LEU A 67 2.61 -7.70 4.03
C LEU A 67 2.22 -9.10 4.50
N LYS A 68 1.12 -9.64 3.95
CA LYS A 68 0.66 -10.99 4.24
C LYS A 68 1.71 -12.05 3.94
N VAL A 69 2.41 -11.92 2.80
CA VAL A 69 3.46 -12.85 2.39
C VAL A 69 4.74 -12.67 3.20
N ILE A 70 5.19 -11.44 3.43
CA ILE A 70 6.45 -11.15 4.13
C ILE A 70 6.40 -11.62 5.60
N TYR A 71 5.23 -11.50 6.23
CA TYR A 71 5.06 -11.78 7.67
C TYR A 71 4.17 -13.00 7.96
N GLU A 72 3.81 -13.78 6.94
CA GLU A 72 2.94 -14.98 7.07
C GLU A 72 1.64 -14.72 7.85
N LEU A 73 0.99 -13.59 7.57
CA LEU A 73 -0.18 -13.13 8.32
C LEU A 73 -1.48 -13.80 7.87
N SER A 74 -2.44 -13.93 8.79
CA SER A 74 -3.83 -14.20 8.42
C SER A 74 -4.51 -12.95 7.86
N ASP A 75 -5.69 -13.11 7.26
CA ASP A 75 -6.46 -11.95 6.79
C ASP A 75 -6.87 -11.01 7.94
N GLU A 76 -7.15 -11.56 9.12
CA GLU A 76 -7.47 -10.79 10.32
C GLU A 76 -6.25 -10.00 10.81
N ASP A 77 -5.09 -10.65 10.89
CA ASP A 77 -3.85 -9.99 11.34
C ASP A 77 -3.41 -8.89 10.37
N VAL A 78 -3.63 -9.06 9.05
CA VAL A 78 -3.36 -8.00 8.06
C VAL A 78 -4.24 -6.78 8.33
N VAL A 79 -5.52 -6.99 8.65
CA VAL A 79 -6.44 -5.89 8.98
C VAL A 79 -5.94 -5.14 10.22
N GLU A 80 -5.59 -5.85 11.28
CA GLU A 80 -5.06 -5.23 12.51
C GLU A 80 -3.75 -4.47 12.24
N ARG A 81 -2.77 -5.12 11.61
CA ARG A 81 -1.44 -4.54 11.38
C ARG A 81 -1.44 -3.39 10.38
N SER A 82 -2.38 -3.35 9.44
CA SER A 82 -2.51 -2.26 8.47
C SER A 82 -2.71 -0.88 9.10
N LEU A 83 -3.14 -0.83 10.37
CA LEU A 83 -3.31 0.41 11.12
C LEU A 83 -1.99 1.06 11.54
N TYR A 84 -0.91 0.28 11.63
CA TYR A 84 0.35 0.70 12.22
C TYR A 84 1.55 0.52 11.28
N ASP A 85 1.48 -0.45 10.35
CA ASP A 85 2.59 -0.78 9.45
C ASP A 85 2.66 0.11 8.19
N MET A 86 1.59 0.87 7.88
CA MET A 86 1.52 1.77 6.71
C MET A 86 1.56 3.25 7.07
#